data_AF-A0A350WS53-F1
#
_entry.id   AF-A0A350WS53-F1
#
_cell.length_a   1.000
_cell.length_b   1.000
_cell.length_c   1.000
_cell.angle_alpha   90.00
_cell.angle_beta   90.00
_cell.angle_gamma   90.00
#
_symmetry.space_group_name_H-M   'P 1'
#
loop_
_entity.id
_entity.type
_entity.pdbx_description
1 polymer ?
#
loop_
_entity_poly.entity_id
_entity_poly.type
_entity_poly.pdbx_seq_one_letter_code
_entity_poly.pdbx_strand_id
1 'polypeptide(L)'
;MLAGGAEFGGHMAEPDLRAMEFAGGFDAPICIVPTAAAPDNNHKRAGSNGVRWFQRLGAKNVFTVDVIDSKSANDSQLAASIRTSKLVYFLGGFPRHLGETLKGSLCWNAAM
;
A
#
# COMPACT_ATOMS: atom_id res chain seq x y z
N MET A 1 11.14 3.22 2.44
CA MET A 1 11.75 3.60 1.13
C MET A 1 10.90 4.71 0.53
N LEU A 2 11.46 5.67 -0.21
CA LEU A 2 10.71 6.73 -0.89
C LEU A 2 10.97 6.63 -2.40
N ALA A 3 9.92 6.64 -3.21
CA ALA A 3 9.97 6.56 -4.66
C ALA A 3 9.36 7.82 -5.29
N GLY A 4 10.01 8.36 -6.33
CA GLY A 4 9.67 9.65 -6.94
C GLY A 4 8.52 9.64 -7.96
N GLY A 5 7.75 8.55 -8.05
CA GLY A 5 6.72 8.33 -9.08
C GLY A 5 7.10 7.24 -10.08
N ALA A 6 6.21 6.98 -11.06
CA ALA A 6 6.29 5.84 -12.01
C ALA A 6 6.24 4.46 -11.34
N GLU A 7 5.38 4.33 -10.32
CA GLU A 7 5.08 3.06 -9.68
C GLU A 7 4.68 2.00 -10.72
N PHE A 8 5.16 0.78 -10.51
CA PHE A 8 4.78 -0.38 -11.32
C PHE A 8 5.30 -0.35 -12.77
N GLY A 9 6.37 0.39 -13.02
CA GLY A 9 7.19 0.34 -14.23
C GLY A 9 8.51 -0.40 -14.01
N GLY A 10 9.19 -0.83 -15.09
CA GLY A 10 10.40 -1.66 -15.01
C GLY A 10 11.52 -1.12 -14.11
N HIS A 11 11.65 0.21 -13.99
CA HIS A 11 12.64 0.86 -13.12
C HIS A 11 12.34 0.73 -11.61
N MET A 12 11.12 0.32 -11.23
CA MET A 12 10.74 0.06 -9.84
C MET A 12 10.97 -1.39 -9.42
N ALA A 13 11.31 -2.30 -10.34
CA ALA A 13 11.43 -3.72 -10.03
C ALA A 13 12.53 -4.00 -9.00
N GLU A 14 13.72 -3.43 -9.18
CA GLU A 14 14.86 -3.59 -8.28
C GLU A 14 14.59 -3.07 -6.85
N PRO A 15 14.14 -1.81 -6.64
CA PRO A 15 13.87 -1.32 -5.30
C PRO A 15 12.74 -2.09 -4.60
N ASP A 16 11.70 -2.50 -5.33
CA ASP A 16 10.58 -3.27 -4.76
C ASP A 16 10.99 -4.70 -4.41
N LEU A 17 11.81 -5.37 -5.23
CA LEU A 17 12.41 -6.66 -4.91
C LEU A 17 13.23 -6.57 -3.62
N ARG A 18 14.04 -5.52 -3.48
CA ARG A 18 14.84 -5.30 -2.27
C ARG A 18 13.99 -5.02 -1.04
N ALA A 19 12.89 -4.27 -1.19
CA ALA A 19 11.94 -4.04 -0.11
C ALA A 19 11.27 -5.35 0.34
N MET A 20 10.92 -6.24 -0.59
CA MET A 20 10.41 -7.58 -0.26
C MET A 20 11.44 -8.43 0.47
N GLU A 21 12.69 -8.42 0.03
CA GLU A 21 13.78 -9.12 0.71
C GLU A 21 13.89 -8.69 2.18
N PHE A 22 13.90 -7.37 2.44
CA PHE A 22 13.92 -6.84 3.80
C PHE A 22 12.65 -7.17 4.61
N ALA A 23 11.50 -7.34 3.95
CA ALA A 23 10.25 -7.73 4.60
C ALA A 23 10.18 -9.22 4.96
N GLY A 24 11.16 -10.03 4.54
CA GLY A 24 11.20 -11.48 4.80
C GLY A 24 11.02 -12.36 3.56
N GLY A 25 11.18 -11.79 2.36
CA GLY A 25 11.14 -12.51 1.08
C GLY A 25 9.75 -12.64 0.46
N PHE A 26 9.60 -13.54 -0.51
CA PHE A 26 8.41 -13.65 -1.37
C PHE A 26 7.12 -14.09 -0.65
N ASP A 27 7.24 -14.69 0.53
CA ASP A 27 6.10 -15.13 1.35
C ASP A 27 5.67 -14.06 2.38
N ALA A 28 6.42 -12.95 2.49
CA ALA A 28 6.09 -11.85 3.39
C ALA A 28 4.74 -11.20 3.00
N PRO A 29 3.81 -10.98 3.95
CA PRO A 29 2.54 -10.32 3.65
C PRO A 29 2.74 -8.85 3.27
N ILE A 30 2.31 -8.46 2.08
CA ILE A 30 2.41 -7.10 1.53
C ILE A 30 1.02 -6.46 1.50
N CYS A 31 0.87 -5.31 2.15
CA CYS A 31 -0.36 -4.52 2.17
C CYS A 31 -0.25 -3.32 1.23
N ILE A 32 -1.13 -3.26 0.23
CA ILE A 32 -1.27 -2.11 -0.67
C ILE A 32 -2.31 -1.15 -0.11
N VAL A 33 -1.95 0.13 -0.01
CA VAL A 33 -2.80 1.20 0.52
C VAL A 33 -3.04 2.26 -0.57
N PRO A 34 -4.21 2.24 -1.25
CA PRO A 34 -4.49 3.08 -2.40
C PRO A 34 -5.10 4.44 -2.04
N THR A 35 -4.95 4.92 -0.80
CA THR A 35 -5.63 6.13 -0.29
C THR A 35 -5.40 7.35 -1.17
N ALA A 36 -4.18 7.54 -1.68
CA ALA A 36 -3.87 8.66 -2.55
C ALA A 36 -4.65 8.64 -3.87
N ALA A 37 -5.16 7.50 -4.32
CA ALA A 37 -5.97 7.34 -5.53
C ALA A 37 -7.49 7.34 -5.25
N ALA A 38 -7.92 7.69 -4.03
CA ALA A 38 -9.34 7.80 -3.70
C ALA A 38 -10.04 9.01 -4.36
N PRO A 39 -9.45 10.23 -4.42
CA PRO A 39 -10.16 11.42 -4.90
C PRO A 39 -10.66 11.37 -6.34
N ASP A 40 -10.00 10.61 -7.22
CA ASP A 40 -10.38 10.39 -8.62
C ASP A 40 -11.13 9.05 -8.82
N ASN A 41 -11.61 8.43 -7.74
CA ASN A 41 -12.28 7.12 -7.73
C ASN A 41 -11.44 5.98 -8.34
N ASN A 42 -10.11 6.14 -8.36
CA ASN A 42 -9.20 5.19 -8.99
C ASN A 42 -8.65 4.13 -8.02
N HIS A 43 -8.93 4.25 -6.71
CA HIS A 43 -8.38 3.40 -5.65
C HIS A 43 -8.50 1.90 -5.92
N LYS A 44 -9.65 1.40 -6.42
CA LYS A 44 -9.84 -0.02 -6.76
C LYS A 44 -8.89 -0.49 -7.87
N ARG A 45 -8.79 0.30 -8.95
CA ARG A 45 -7.93 -0.02 -10.10
C ARG A 45 -6.47 0.10 -9.71
N ALA A 46 -6.09 1.15 -8.99
CA ALA A 46 -4.74 1.38 -8.50
C ALA A 46 -4.29 0.28 -7.52
N GLY A 47 -5.12 -0.09 -6.55
CA GLY A 47 -4.86 -1.20 -5.62
C GLY A 47 -4.66 -2.53 -6.37
N SER A 48 -5.54 -2.82 -7.34
CA SER A 48 -5.41 -4.02 -8.17
C SER A 48 -4.13 -4.03 -9.02
N ASN A 49 -3.68 -2.87 -9.50
CA ASN A 49 -2.40 -2.73 -10.20
C ASN A 49 -1.22 -3.04 -9.27
N GLY A 50 -1.24 -2.51 -8.05
CA GLY A 50 -0.20 -2.80 -7.05
C GLY A 50 -0.13 -4.27 -6.68
N VAL A 51 -1.28 -4.93 -6.47
CA VAL A 51 -1.33 -6.38 -6.23
C VAL A 51 -0.69 -7.16 -7.39
N ARG A 52 -1.09 -6.86 -8.63
CA ARG A 52 -0.54 -7.53 -9.81
C ARG A 52 0.96 -7.28 -9.97
N TRP A 53 1.44 -6.10 -9.62
CA TRP A 53 2.86 -5.76 -9.70
C TRP A 53 3.70 -6.64 -8.79
N PHE A 54 3.39 -6.68 -7.49
CA PHE A 54 4.15 -7.50 -6.54
C PHE A 54 4.03 -8.99 -6.85
N GLN A 55 2.88 -9.46 -7.32
CA GLN A 55 2.72 -10.83 -7.80
C GLN A 55 3.64 -11.15 -8.99
N ARG A 56 3.80 -10.22 -9.94
CA ARG A 56 4.75 -10.38 -11.07
C ARG A 56 6.21 -10.43 -10.61
N LEU A 57 6.53 -9.77 -9.50
CA LEU A 57 7.85 -9.85 -8.87
C LEU A 57 8.05 -11.12 -8.02
N GLY A 58 7.02 -11.96 -7.89
CA GLY A 58 7.10 -13.25 -7.19
C GLY A 58 6.45 -13.28 -5.80
N ALA A 59 5.88 -12.17 -5.32
CA ALA A 59 5.19 -12.15 -4.02
C ALA A 59 3.95 -13.06 -4.04
N LYS A 60 3.80 -13.88 -3.00
CA LYS A 60 2.68 -14.83 -2.87
C LYS A 60 1.55 -14.32 -1.98
N ASN A 61 1.86 -13.40 -1.06
CA ASN A 61 0.89 -12.85 -0.12
C ASN A 61 0.80 -11.34 -0.28
N VAL A 62 -0.12 -10.90 -1.15
CA VAL A 62 -0.34 -9.47 -1.43
C VAL A 62 -1.83 -9.19 -1.33
N PHE A 63 -2.19 -8.18 -0.56
CA PHE A 63 -3.58 -7.76 -0.38
C PHE A 63 -3.70 -6.24 -0.39
N THR A 64 -4.91 -5.74 -0.60
CA THR A 64 -5.21 -4.31 -0.57
C THR A 64 -6.18 -4.01 0.57
N VAL A 65 -6.04 -2.85 1.18
CA VAL A 65 -6.99 -2.33 2.18
C VAL A 65 -7.60 -1.03 1.66
N ASP A 66 -8.93 -0.95 1.62
CA ASP A 66 -9.64 0.21 1.08
C ASP A 66 -9.76 1.34 2.10
N VAL A 67 -8.61 1.82 2.59
CA VAL A 67 -8.52 3.05 3.37
C VAL A 67 -8.60 4.23 2.39
N ILE A 68 -9.78 4.81 2.21
CA ILE A 68 -10.06 5.79 1.15
C ILE A 68 -10.54 7.15 1.68
N ASP A 69 -10.98 7.20 2.94
CA ASP A 69 -11.49 8.38 3.62
C ASP A 69 -11.19 8.30 5.13
N SER A 70 -11.50 9.37 5.87
CA SER A 70 -11.25 9.43 7.32
C SER A 70 -12.01 8.35 8.12
N LYS A 71 -13.19 7.95 7.64
CA LYS A 71 -13.99 6.90 8.29
C LYS A 71 -13.30 5.55 8.18
N SER A 72 -12.92 5.14 6.97
CA SER A 72 -12.18 3.89 6.71
C SER A 72 -10.78 3.91 7.34
N ALA A 73 -10.11 5.07 7.42
CA ALA A 73 -8.84 5.20 8.13
C ALA A 73 -8.92 4.88 9.63
N ASN A 74 -10.10 5.04 10.23
CA ASN A 74 -10.38 4.70 11.63
C ASN A 74 -11.17 3.40 11.80
N ASP A 75 -11.25 2.58 10.75
CA ASP A 75 -11.84 1.25 10.85
C ASP A 75 -10.87 0.28 11.53
N SER A 76 -11.31 -0.32 12.63
CA SER A 76 -10.49 -1.24 13.43
C SER A 76 -10.13 -2.54 12.70
N GLN A 77 -10.97 -3.02 11.78
CA GLN A 77 -10.73 -4.22 10.99
C GLN A 77 -9.70 -3.94 9.89
N LEU A 78 -9.78 -2.79 9.22
CA LEU A 78 -8.77 -2.38 8.25
C LEU A 78 -7.40 -2.19 8.92
N ALA A 79 -7.37 -1.54 10.09
CA ALA A 79 -6.16 -1.41 10.89
C ALA A 79 -5.60 -2.78 11.34
N ALA A 80 -6.47 -3.74 11.68
CA ALA A 80 -6.05 -5.11 12.02
C ALA A 80 -5.42 -5.83 10.83
N SER A 81 -5.99 -5.70 9.63
CA SER A 81 -5.43 -6.25 8.41
C SER A 81 -4.04 -5.67 8.11
N ILE A 82 -3.86 -4.34 8.23
CA ILE A 82 -2.56 -3.68 8.03
C ILE A 82 -1.50 -4.23 8.99
N ARG A 83 -1.83 -4.46 10.28
CA ARG A 83 -0.89 -5.00 11.28
C ARG A 83 -0.34 -6.39 10.94
N THR A 84 -1.00 -7.15 10.06
CA THR A 84 -0.50 -8.46 9.63
C THR A 84 0.59 -8.36 8.57
N SER A 85 0.77 -7.18 7.96
CA SER A 85 1.76 -6.96 6.91
C SER A 85 3.18 -6.82 7.44
N LYS A 86 4.14 -7.21 6.60
CA LYS A 86 5.58 -6.98 6.80
C LYS A 86 6.11 -5.89 5.86
N LEU A 87 5.33 -5.54 4.83
CA LEU A 87 5.57 -4.42 3.95
C LEU A 87 4.24 -3.69 3.71
N VAL A 88 4.19 -2.40 4.01
CA VAL A 88 3.07 -1.51 3.64
C VAL A 88 3.53 -0.63 2.48
N TYR A 89 2.75 -0.63 1.40
CA TYR A 89 3.03 0.15 0.20
C TYR A 89 1.91 1.16 -0.03
N PHE A 90 2.21 2.45 0.16
CA PHE A 90 1.29 3.55 -0.15
C PHE A 90 1.41 3.93 -1.63
N LEU A 91 0.28 3.89 -2.35
CA LEU A 91 0.27 4.27 -3.76
C LEU A 91 0.40 5.78 -3.95
N GLY A 92 0.86 6.17 -5.14
CA GLY A 92 0.83 7.53 -5.64
C GLY A 92 -0.59 8.00 -6.00
N GLY A 93 -0.71 9.31 -6.22
CA GLY A 93 -1.98 9.98 -6.49
C GLY A 93 -1.96 11.38 -5.90
N PHE A 94 -2.92 11.68 -5.03
CA PHE A 94 -3.10 12.96 -4.34
C PHE A 94 -2.43 12.93 -2.95
N PRO A 95 -1.20 13.45 -2.77
CA PRO A 95 -0.45 13.28 -1.52
C PRO A 95 -1.05 14.06 -0.35
N ARG A 96 -1.72 15.19 -0.63
CA ARG A 96 -2.46 15.94 0.39
C ARG A 96 -3.59 15.11 0.98
N HIS A 97 -4.40 14.46 0.12
CA HIS A 97 -5.49 13.59 0.57
C HIS A 97 -4.98 12.40 1.39
N LEU A 98 -3.88 11.78 0.95
CA LEU A 98 -3.20 10.72 1.70
C LEU A 98 -2.84 11.17 3.12
N GLY A 99 -2.15 12.32 3.24
CA GLY A 99 -1.71 12.86 4.52
C GLY A 99 -2.88 13.25 5.42
N GLU A 100 -3.87 13.98 4.89
CA GLU A 100 -5.05 14.41 5.64
C GLU A 100 -5.91 13.22 6.11
N THR A 101 -6.02 12.17 5.29
CA THR A 101 -6.80 10.97 5.62
C THR A 101 -6.13 10.11 6.69
N LEU A 102 -4.81 9.91 6.59
CA LEU A 102 -4.11 8.96 7.45
C LEU A 102 -3.61 9.57 8.75
N LYS A 103 -3.30 10.87 8.80
CA LYS A 103 -2.64 11.49 9.96
C LYS A 103 -3.41 11.24 11.26
N GLY A 104 -2.78 10.53 12.19
CA GLY A 104 -3.34 10.21 13.51
C GLY A 104 -4.42 9.13 13.52
N SER A 105 -4.68 8.47 12.39
CA SER A 105 -5.69 7.42 12.27
C SER A 105 -5.23 6.08 12.83
N LEU A 106 -6.19 5.18 13.10
CA LEU A 106 -5.88 3.79 13.48
C LEU A 106 -5.07 3.05 12.40
N CYS A 107 -5.39 3.28 11.12
CA CYS A 107 -4.67 2.65 10.01
C CYS A 107 -3.23 3.18 9.88
N TRP A 108 -2.99 4.46 10.16
CA TRP A 108 -1.64 5.00 10.21
C TRP A 108 -0.82 4.39 11.35
N ASN A 109 -1.40 4.32 12.55
CA ASN A 109 -0.73 3.69 13.70
C ASN A 109 -0.47 2.19 13.48
N ALA A 110 -1.29 1.52 12.67
CA ALA A 110 -1.09 0.13 12.30
C ALA A 110 0.04 -0.08 11.27
N ALA A 111 0.38 0.94 10.49
CA ALA A 111 1.39 0.89 9.43
C ALA A 111 2.80 1.26 9.90
N MET A 112 2.94 1.71 11.15
CA MET A 112 4.20 2.11 11.79
C MET A 112 4.66 1.04 12.78
#